data_AF-A0A534UP20-F1
#
_entry.id   AF-A0A534UP20-F1
#
_cell.length_a   1.000
_cell.length_b   1.000
_cell.length_c   1.000
_cell.angle_alpha   90.00
_cell.angle_beta   90.00
_cell.angle_gamma   90.00
#
_symmetry.space_group_name_H-M   'P 1'
#
loop_
_entity.id
_entity.type
_entity.pdbx_description
1 polymer ?
#
loop_
_entity_poly.entity_id
_entity_poly.type
_entity_poly.pdbx_seq_one_letter_code
_entity_poly.pdbx_strand_id
1 'polypeptide(L)' 'MFDADSSAIVVHATADDNFTDRAGNSGDRIGCGVITKLPSKTQ' A
#
# COMPACT_ATOMS: atom_id res chain seq x y z
N MET A 1 13.58 -0.72 5.02
CA MET A 1 12.23 -1.04 4.49
C MET A 1 11.22 0.01 4.94
N PHE A 2 11.26 0.46 6.19
CA PHE A 2 10.61 1.72 6.59
C PHE A 2 11.62 2.85 6.51
N ASP A 3 11.30 3.92 5.81
CA ASP A 3 12.17 5.09 5.72
C ASP A 3 11.84 6.11 6.85
N ALA A 4 12.67 7.14 6.97
CA ALA A 4 12.60 8.13 8.04
C ALA A 4 11.31 8.97 8.03
N ASP A 5 10.62 9.11 6.89
CA ASP A 5 9.42 9.91 6.70
C ASP A 5 8.09 9.12 6.74
N SER A 6 8.17 7.82 7.06
CA SER A 6 7.07 6.84 7.14
C SER A 6 6.62 6.29 5.78
N SER A 7 6.31 5.00 5.75
CA SER A 7 5.83 4.34 4.54
C SER A 7 4.31 4.45 4.36
N ALA A 8 3.85 4.41 3.11
CA ALA A 8 2.43 4.42 2.76
C ALA A 8 2.00 3.12 2.07
N ILE A 9 0.73 2.76 2.24
CA ILE A 9 0.04 1.75 1.43
C ILE A 9 -0.77 2.44 0.33
N VAL A 10 -0.79 1.83 -0.86
CA VAL A 10 -1.56 2.29 -2.03
C VAL A 10 -2.44 1.13 -2.51
N VAL A 11 -3.71 1.43 -2.79
CA VAL A 11 -4.66 0.50 -3.40
C VAL A 11 -4.89 0.90 -4.84
N HIS A 12 -4.72 -0.05 -5.75
CA HIS A 12 -4.96 0.13 -7.17
C HIS A 12 -6.36 -0.32 -7.58
N ALA A 13 -6.82 0.14 -8.75
CA ALA A 13 -8.17 -0.09 -9.26
C ALA A 13 -8.43 -1.55 -9.66
N THR A 14 -7.40 -2.26 -10.12
CA THR A 14 -7.48 -3.66 -10.52
C THR A 14 -6.44 -4.50 -9.78
N ALA A 15 -6.62 -5.82 -9.84
CA ALA A 15 -5.66 -6.75 -9.25
C ALA A 15 -4.32 -6.72 -10.01
N ASP A 16 -3.23 -6.93 -9.27
CA ASP A 16 -1.89 -7.10 -9.82
C ASP A 16 -1.74 -8.47 -10.49
N ASP A 17 -1.24 -8.48 -11.72
CA ASP A 17 -1.04 -9.70 -12.51
C ASP A 17 0.31 -10.41 -12.27
N ASN A 18 1.21 -9.81 -11.48
CA ASN A 18 2.54 -10.28 -11.10
C ASN A 18 3.47 -10.62 -12.29
N PHE A 19 3.21 -10.11 -13.49
CA PHE A 19 3.93 -10.49 -14.70
C PHE A 19 4.26 -9.32 -15.62
N THR A 20 3.31 -8.44 -15.90
CA THR A 20 3.41 -7.49 -17.03
C THR A 20 4.47 -6.42 -16.78
N ASP A 21 4.52 -5.87 -15.57
CA ASP A 21 5.49 -4.85 -15.19
C ASP A 21 5.68 -4.80 -13.66
N ARG A 22 6.45 -3.81 -13.17
CA ARG A 22 6.72 -3.64 -11.73
C ARG A 22 5.46 -3.37 -10.88
N ALA A 23 4.38 -2.91 -11.49
CA ALA A 23 3.08 -2.65 -10.87
C ALA A 23 1.99 -3.62 -11.36
N GLY A 24 2.37 -4.67 -12.12
CA GLY A 24 1.51 -5.77 -12.54
C GLY A 24 0.21 -5.34 -13.23
N ASN A 25 0.24 -4.28 -14.06
CA ASN A 25 -0.95 -3.77 -14.74
C ASN A 25 -2.15 -3.48 -13.80
N SER A 26 -1.88 -3.02 -12.57
CA SER A 26 -2.91 -2.82 -11.53
C SER A 26 -3.84 -1.61 -11.76
N GLY A 27 -3.63 -0.83 -12.82
CA GLY A 27 -4.43 0.36 -13.12
C GLY A 27 -4.20 1.54 -12.17
N ASP A 28 -5.19 2.45 -12.11
CA ASP A 28 -5.08 3.71 -11.35
C ASP A 28 -4.99 3.51 -9.83
N ARG A 29 -4.40 4.47 -9.13
CA ARG A 29 -4.33 4.50 -7.65
C ARG A 29 -5.62 5.09 -7.09
N ILE A 30 -6.46 4.26 -6.48
CA ILE A 30 -7.80 4.65 -5.98
C ILE A 30 -7.84 4.91 -4.47
N GLY A 31 -6.77 4.60 -3.75
CA GLY A 31 -6.66 4.91 -2.32
C GLY A 31 -5.22 4.93 -1.85
N CYS A 32 -4.92 5.77 -0.86
CA CYS A 32 -3.61 5.82 -0.22
C CYS A 32 -3.75 6.13 1.28
N GLY A 33 -2.77 5.69 2.07
CA GLY A 33 -2.70 5.98 3.49
C GLY A 33 -1.32 5.73 4.07
N VAL A 34 -0.91 6.55 5.04
CA VAL A 34 0.35 6.36 5.78
C VAL A 34 0.17 5.25 6.80
N ILE A 35 1.15 4.36 6.90
CA ILE A 35 1.14 3.26 7.87
C ILE A 35 1.50 3.83 9.24
N THR A 36 0.59 3.71 10.21
CA THR A 36 0.80 4.16 11.59
C THR A 36 0.59 3.01 12.58
N LYS A 37 1.18 3.13 13.77
CA LYS A 37 0.89 2.21 14.87
C LYS A 37 -0.50 2.49 15.41
N LEU A 38 -1.37 1.49 15.39
CA LEU A 38 -2.60 1.54 16.14
C LEU A 38 -2.30 1.45 17.65
N PRO A 39 -3.05 2.15 18.50
CA PRO A 39 -2.91 2.01 19.95
C PRO A 39 -3.20 0.57 20.36
N SER A 40 -2.44 0.07 21.35
CA SER A 40 -2.64 -1.25 21.93
C SER A 40 -4.05 -1.35 22.49
N LYS A 41 -4.86 -2.29 21.99
CA LYS A 41 -6.12 -2.63 22.65
C LYS A 41 -5.77 -3.43 23.90
N THR A 42 -6.02 -2.86 25.08
CA THR A 42 -6.11 -3.66 26.31
C THR A 42 -7.27 -4.62 26.12
N GLN A 43 -6.97 -5.91 26.05
CA GLN A 43 -7.98 -6.97 26.06
C GLN A 43 -8.71 -6.99 27.40
#